data_AF-A0A5E7GP72-F1
#
_entry.id   AF-A0A5E7GP72-F1
#
_cell.length_a   1.000
_cell.length_b   1.000
_cell.length_c   1.000
_cell.angle_alpha   90.00
_cell.angle_beta   90.00
_cell.angle_gamma   90.00
#
_symmetry.space_group_name_H-M   'P 1'
#
loop_
_entity.id
_entity.type
_entity.pdbx_description
1 polymer ?
#
loop_
_entity_poly.entity_id
_entity_poly.type
_entity_poly.pdbx_seq_one_letter_code
_entity_poly.pdbx_strand_id
1 'polypeptide(L)'
;MSDISTLKEKIDTNTFYLVLLTIVTAGAYMYIWLYKASTAIEEVTHIKVMSKGFLIGYLITVTWVYVAALFISLLIPGLSLLWAVTVWLLAVVWCFRVRRALRIYTMTKHGFEPRINRVFSVLFTFYHINYCINALARDKNKNERKKPLIDSSVEA
;
A
#
# COMPACT_ATOMS: atom_id res chain seq x y z
N MET A 1 21.11 8.27 9.06
CA MET A 1 20.59 6.88 9.10
C MET A 1 19.09 6.96 9.35
N SER A 2 18.31 6.03 8.76
CA SER A 2 16.87 5.78 9.03
C SER A 2 15.82 6.71 8.38
N ASP A 3 15.55 6.54 7.08
CA ASP A 3 14.24 6.91 6.49
C ASP A 3 13.35 5.66 6.26
N ILE A 4 13.98 4.54 5.91
CA ILE A 4 13.30 3.31 5.51
C ILE A 4 12.90 2.46 6.72
N SER A 5 13.72 2.46 7.77
CA SER A 5 13.35 1.86 9.07
C SER A 5 12.20 2.61 9.71
N THR A 6 12.20 3.95 9.64
CA THR A 6 11.08 4.82 10.04
C THR A 6 9.82 4.56 9.22
N LEU A 7 9.93 4.27 7.92
CA LEU A 7 8.78 3.88 7.08
C LEU A 7 8.13 2.58 7.58
N LYS A 8 8.96 1.58 7.89
CA LYS A 8 8.49 0.30 8.43
C LYS A 8 7.96 0.45 9.86
N GLU A 9 8.60 1.26 10.68
CA GLU A 9 8.22 1.51 12.07
C GLU A 9 6.91 2.32 12.16
N LYS A 10 6.69 3.30 11.27
CA LYS A 10 5.39 3.99 11.12
C LYS A 10 4.29 3.09 10.56
N ILE A 11 4.64 2.10 9.73
CA ILE A 11 3.72 1.15 9.08
C ILE A 11 3.96 -0.26 9.66
N ASP A 12 4.14 -0.38 10.98
CA ASP A 12 4.42 -1.65 11.65
C ASP A 12 3.15 -2.51 11.76
N THR A 13 2.58 -2.86 10.62
CA THR A 13 1.42 -3.73 10.52
C THR A 13 1.83 -4.93 9.68
N ASN A 14 2.15 -6.03 10.36
CA ASN A 14 2.34 -7.33 9.70
C ASN A 14 1.17 -7.57 8.74
N THR A 15 1.44 -7.99 7.50
CA THR A 15 0.41 -8.16 6.47
C THR A 15 -0.70 -9.11 6.92
N PHE A 16 -0.36 -10.11 7.73
CA PHE A 16 -1.30 -11.00 8.39
C PHE A 16 -2.17 -10.31 9.44
N TYR A 17 -1.58 -9.48 10.29
CA TYR A 17 -2.33 -8.70 11.28
C TYR A 17 -3.28 -7.71 10.59
N LEU A 18 -2.86 -7.12 9.47
CA LEU A 18 -3.72 -6.25 8.67
C LEU A 18 -4.94 -7.00 8.12
N VAL A 19 -4.75 -8.21 7.57
CA VAL A 19 -5.85 -9.09 7.14
C VAL A 19 -6.78 -9.44 8.30
N LEU A 20 -6.23 -9.84 9.44
CA LEU A 20 -7.02 -10.15 10.62
C LEU A 20 -7.84 -8.94 11.08
N LEU A 21 -7.21 -7.77 11.13
CA LEU A 21 -7.84 -6.56 11.60
C LEU A 21 -8.89 -6.03 10.62
N THR A 22 -8.73 -6.26 9.31
CA THR A 22 -9.81 -6.01 8.35
C THR A 22 -11.01 -6.92 8.54
N ILE A 23 -10.81 -8.18 8.91
CA ILE A 23 -11.93 -9.10 9.19
C ILE A 23 -12.65 -8.63 10.46
N VAL A 24 -11.90 -8.36 11.53
CA VAL A 24 -12.45 -7.92 12.83
C VAL A 24 -13.17 -6.58 12.74
N THR A 25 -12.64 -5.63 11.96
CA THR A 25 -13.23 -4.28 11.80
C THR A 25 -14.16 -4.16 10.60
N ALA A 26 -14.52 -5.27 9.95
CA ALA A 26 -15.30 -5.30 8.71
C ALA A 26 -14.77 -4.33 7.63
N GLY A 27 -13.45 -4.19 7.54
CA GLY A 27 -12.76 -3.34 6.56
C GLY A 27 -12.63 -1.86 6.96
N ALA A 28 -13.21 -1.40 8.06
CA ALA A 28 -13.10 0.00 8.49
C ALA A 28 -11.64 0.44 8.72
N TYR A 29 -10.81 -0.46 9.22
CA TYR A 29 -9.39 -0.16 9.44
C TYR A 29 -8.61 0.11 8.14
N MET A 30 -9.02 -0.44 7.00
CA MET A 30 -8.34 -0.19 5.72
C MET A 30 -8.29 1.29 5.37
N TYR A 31 -9.28 2.08 5.78
CA TYR A 31 -9.31 3.52 5.50
C TYR A 31 -8.23 4.27 6.29
N ILE A 32 -8.09 3.93 7.58
CA ILE A 32 -7.06 4.52 8.44
C ILE A 32 -5.68 4.07 7.97
N TRP A 33 -5.53 2.79 7.62
CA TRP A 33 -4.28 2.26 7.11
C TRP A 33 -3.88 2.89 5.77
N LEU A 34 -4.83 3.06 4.84
CA LEU A 34 -4.62 3.73 3.56
C LEU A 34 -4.06 5.15 3.72
N TYR A 35 -4.64 5.92 4.65
CA TYR A 35 -4.16 7.25 4.99
C TYR A 35 -2.73 7.21 5.54
N LYS A 36 -2.50 6.40 6.58
CA LYS A 36 -1.17 6.26 7.22
C LYS A 36 -0.10 5.81 6.22
N ALA A 37 -0.40 4.78 5.42
CA ALA A 37 0.53 4.24 4.43
C ALA A 37 0.88 5.28 3.38
N SER A 38 -0.11 6.01 2.87
CA SER A 38 0.15 7.05 1.85
C SER A 38 0.98 8.20 2.42
N THR A 39 0.65 8.71 3.61
CA THR A 39 1.44 9.79 4.24
C THR A 39 2.87 9.37 4.48
N ALA A 40 3.09 8.16 4.98
CA ALA A 40 4.42 7.64 5.23
C ALA A 40 5.22 7.44 3.91
N ILE A 41 4.57 6.96 2.84
CA ILE A 41 5.21 6.88 1.52
C ILE A 41 5.55 8.28 0.98
N GLU A 42 4.65 9.25 1.11
CA GLU A 42 4.89 10.63 0.67
C GLU A 42 6.04 11.28 1.42
N GLU A 43 6.14 11.06 2.73
CA GLU A 43 7.22 11.56 3.58
C GLU A 43 8.59 11.00 3.17
N VAL A 44 8.66 9.70 2.86
CA VAL A 44 9.93 9.03 2.56
C VAL A 44 10.35 9.18 1.09
N THR A 45 9.38 9.18 0.17
CA THR A 45 9.67 9.29 -1.26
C THR A 45 9.67 10.74 -1.76
N HIS A 46 9.12 11.68 -0.97
CA HIS A 46 8.80 13.06 -1.38
C HIS A 46 7.92 13.15 -2.64
N ILE A 47 7.32 12.04 -3.08
CA ILE A 47 6.44 11.97 -4.23
C ILE A 47 5.01 11.92 -3.70
N LYS A 48 4.18 12.88 -4.12
CA LYS A 48 2.77 12.93 -3.74
C LYS A 48 2.01 11.77 -4.38
N VAL A 49 1.53 10.85 -3.56
CA VAL A 49 0.80 9.64 -3.98
C VAL A 49 -0.71 9.82 -3.80
N MET A 50 -1.12 10.57 -2.78
CA MET A 50 -2.51 10.78 -2.40
C MET A 50 -2.84 12.28 -2.25
N SER A 51 -3.62 12.80 -3.19
CA SER A 51 -4.21 14.14 -3.03
C SER A 51 -5.34 14.12 -1.99
N LYS A 52 -5.50 15.20 -1.23
CA LYS A 52 -6.63 15.39 -0.29
C LYS A 52 -7.98 15.13 -0.96
N GLY A 53 -8.16 15.63 -2.20
CA GLY A 53 -9.39 15.41 -2.97
C GLY A 53 -9.62 13.95 -3.37
N PHE A 54 -8.55 13.19 -3.62
CA PHE A 54 -8.67 11.76 -3.93
C PHE A 54 -9.12 10.96 -2.70
N LEU A 55 -8.57 11.26 -1.52
CA LEU A 55 -9.00 10.63 -0.26
C LEU A 55 -10.47 10.94 0.05
N ILE A 56 -10.87 12.21 -0.05
CA ILE A 56 -12.25 12.63 0.21
C ILE A 56 -13.20 11.93 -0.77
N GLY A 57 -12.87 11.91 -2.07
CA GLY A 57 -13.66 11.20 -3.07
C GLY A 57 -13.74 9.69 -2.81
N TYR A 58 -12.65 9.06 -2.38
CA TYR A 58 -12.64 7.65 -2.02
C TYR A 58 -13.54 7.37 -0.80
N LEU A 59 -13.49 8.19 0.25
CA LEU A 59 -14.34 8.02 1.43
C LEU A 59 -15.82 8.23 1.13
N ILE A 60 -16.16 9.24 0.31
CA ILE A 60 -17.54 9.49 -0.12
C ILE A 60 -18.08 8.31 -0.93
N THR A 61 -17.32 7.85 -1.93
CA THR A 61 -17.77 6.75 -2.80
C THR A 61 -17.95 5.46 -2.02
N VAL A 62 -17.03 5.13 -1.11
CA VAL A 62 -17.15 3.98 -0.21
C VAL A 62 -18.40 4.09 0.67
N THR A 63 -18.60 5.22 1.35
CA THR A 63 -19.75 5.44 2.24
C THR A 63 -21.06 5.29 1.46
N TRP A 64 -21.10 5.82 0.24
CA TRP A 64 -22.26 5.70 -0.64
C TRP A 64 -22.56 4.25 -1.04
N VAL A 65 -21.53 3.41 -1.24
CA VAL A 65 -21.72 1.97 -1.49
C VAL A 65 -22.38 1.27 -0.30
N TYR A 66 -21.95 1.56 0.93
CA TYR A 66 -22.57 0.98 2.13
C TYR A 66 -24.02 1.43 2.32
N VAL A 67 -24.30 2.72 2.10
CA VAL A 67 -25.67 3.26 2.17
C VAL A 67 -26.56 2.64 1.07
N ALA A 68 -26.07 2.60 -0.17
CA ALA A 68 -26.78 1.96 -1.27
C ALA A 68 -26.98 0.46 -1.02
N ALA A 69 -26.02 -0.22 -0.40
CA ALA A 69 -26.13 -1.63 -0.08
C ALA A 69 -27.29 -1.92 0.89
N LEU A 70 -27.51 -1.03 1.88
CA LEU A 70 -28.54 -1.17 2.90
C LEU A 70 -29.94 -0.74 2.44
N PHE A 71 -30.05 0.26 1.57
CA PHE A 71 -31.35 0.84 1.16
C PHE A 71 -31.80 0.51 -0.27
N ILE A 72 -30.86 0.29 -1.20
CA ILE A 72 -31.13 0.24 -2.65
C ILE A 72 -30.97 -1.18 -3.24
N SER A 73 -30.20 -2.06 -2.60
CA SER A 73 -29.87 -3.40 -3.13
C SER A 73 -31.07 -4.27 -3.52
N LEU A 74 -32.24 -4.05 -2.92
CA LEU A 74 -33.45 -4.81 -3.22
C LEU A 74 -34.17 -4.34 -4.50
N LEU A 75 -33.96 -3.08 -4.91
CA LEU A 75 -34.67 -2.44 -6.02
C LEU A 75 -33.92 -2.55 -7.35
N ILE A 76 -32.60 -2.39 -7.35
CA ILE A 76 -31.76 -2.43 -8.57
C ILE A 76 -30.41 -3.08 -8.24
N PRO A 77 -30.30 -4.43 -8.24
CA PRO A 77 -29.08 -5.13 -7.82
C PRO A 77 -27.87 -4.78 -8.69
N GLY A 78 -28.06 -4.47 -9.98
CA GLY A 78 -26.97 -4.12 -10.90
C GLY A 78 -26.23 -2.81 -10.58
N LEU A 79 -26.90 -1.85 -9.93
CA LEU A 79 -26.29 -0.55 -9.61
C LEU A 79 -25.27 -0.67 -8.48
N SER A 80 -25.56 -1.50 -7.46
CA SER A 80 -24.65 -1.75 -6.34
C SER A 80 -23.30 -2.34 -6.80
N LEU A 81 -23.35 -3.24 -7.79
CA LEU A 81 -22.17 -3.86 -8.40
C LEU A 81 -21.30 -2.82 -9.12
N LEU A 82 -21.90 -1.90 -9.88
CA LEU A 82 -21.18 -0.83 -10.58
C LEU A 82 -20.43 0.09 -9.61
N TRP A 83 -21.07 0.45 -8.50
CA TRP A 83 -20.43 1.24 -7.45
C TRP A 83 -19.27 0.49 -6.77
N ALA A 84 -19.46 -0.81 -6.47
CA ALA A 84 -18.40 -1.65 -5.92
C ALA A 84 -17.19 -1.76 -6.87
N VAL A 85 -17.44 -1.95 -8.17
CA VAL A 85 -16.39 -1.95 -9.20
C VAL A 85 -15.67 -0.61 -9.25
N THR A 86 -16.38 0.51 -9.12
CA THR A 86 -15.79 1.85 -9.10
C THR A 86 -14.84 2.03 -7.91
N VAL A 87 -15.24 1.61 -6.71
CA VAL A 87 -14.38 1.64 -5.51
C VAL A 87 -13.14 0.76 -5.71
N TRP A 88 -13.32 -0.43 -6.31
CA TRP A 88 -12.21 -1.33 -6.61
C TRP A 88 -11.22 -0.70 -7.60
N LEU A 89 -11.70 -0.09 -8.68
CA LEU A 89 -10.86 0.61 -9.65
C LEU A 89 -10.08 1.78 -9.02
N LEU A 90 -10.71 2.55 -8.13
CA LEU A 90 -10.02 3.62 -7.39
C LEU A 90 -8.88 3.06 -6.51
N ALA A 91 -9.12 1.95 -5.83
CA ALA A 91 -8.09 1.28 -5.03
C ALA A 91 -6.93 0.76 -5.91
N VAL A 92 -7.24 0.21 -7.09
CA VAL A 92 -6.23 -0.22 -8.08
C VAL A 92 -5.41 0.97 -8.59
N VAL A 93 -6.05 2.09 -8.95
CA VAL A 93 -5.35 3.32 -9.37
C VAL A 93 -4.40 3.83 -8.28
N TRP A 94 -4.84 3.84 -7.02
CA TRP A 94 -3.99 4.19 -5.89
C TRP A 94 -2.78 3.24 -5.78
N CYS A 95 -3.01 1.93 -5.90
CA CYS A 95 -1.93 0.94 -5.87
C CYS A 95 -0.88 1.18 -6.96
N PHE A 96 -1.30 1.56 -8.18
CA PHE A 96 -0.37 1.91 -9.26
C PHE A 96 0.44 3.18 -8.93
N ARG A 97 -0.17 4.19 -8.31
CA ARG A 97 0.54 5.41 -7.89
C ARG A 97 1.61 5.11 -6.84
N VAL A 98 1.27 4.35 -5.79
CA VAL A 98 2.22 3.92 -4.75
C VAL A 98 3.40 3.19 -5.37
N ARG A 99 3.11 2.24 -6.26
CA ARG A 99 4.15 1.46 -6.93
C ARG A 99 5.10 2.33 -7.75
N ARG A 100 4.58 3.32 -8.47
CA ARG A 100 5.40 4.26 -9.24
C ARG A 100 6.32 5.05 -8.32
N ALA A 101 5.80 5.56 -7.20
CA ALA A 101 6.58 6.29 -6.21
C ALA A 101 7.71 5.40 -5.61
N LEU A 102 7.38 4.17 -5.21
CA LEU A 102 8.34 3.21 -4.68
C LEU A 102 9.42 2.84 -5.71
N ARG A 103 9.06 2.59 -6.97
CA ARG A 103 10.03 2.26 -8.03
C ARG A 103 11.02 3.40 -8.27
N ILE A 104 10.52 4.64 -8.34
CA ILE A 104 11.37 5.81 -8.53
C ILE A 104 12.33 5.94 -7.33
N TYR A 105 11.81 5.81 -6.11
CA TYR A 105 12.62 5.88 -4.90
C TYR A 105 13.74 4.82 -4.85
N THR A 106 13.42 3.55 -5.17
CA THR A 106 14.42 2.47 -5.13
C THR A 106 15.48 2.62 -6.21
N MET A 107 15.10 3.06 -7.42
CA MET A 107 16.04 3.28 -8.51
C MET A 107 16.99 4.43 -8.21
N THR A 108 16.47 5.55 -7.69
CA THR A 108 17.29 6.75 -7.42
C THR A 108 18.19 6.58 -6.19
N LYS A 109 17.72 5.91 -5.12
CA LYS A 109 18.44 5.86 -3.84
C LYS A 109 19.23 4.57 -3.61
N HIS A 110 18.81 3.45 -4.21
CA HIS A 110 19.37 2.12 -3.91
C HIS A 110 19.76 1.27 -5.12
N GLY A 111 19.53 1.74 -6.35
CA GLY A 111 19.94 1.05 -7.59
C GLY A 111 19.37 -0.36 -7.78
N PHE A 112 18.36 -0.74 -7.00
CA PHE A 112 17.74 -2.06 -7.06
C PHE A 112 16.35 -1.98 -7.70
N GLU A 113 16.02 -2.94 -8.56
CA GLU A 113 14.67 -3.09 -9.11
C GLU A 113 13.84 -4.02 -8.22
N PRO A 114 12.91 -3.49 -7.41
CA PRO A 114 11.97 -4.34 -6.70
C PRO A 114 11.10 -5.09 -7.71
N ARG A 115 11.13 -6.43 -7.66
CA ARG A 115 10.30 -7.33 -8.49
C ARG A 115 8.84 -7.30 -8.02
N ILE A 116 8.16 -6.20 -8.25
CA ILE A 116 6.75 -6.03 -7.91
C ILE A 116 5.91 -6.62 -9.05
N ASN A 117 5.14 -7.68 -8.79
CA ASN A 117 4.29 -8.26 -9.83
C ASN A 117 3.04 -7.38 -10.06
N ARG A 118 2.66 -7.11 -11.32
CA ARG A 118 1.49 -6.25 -11.65
C ARG A 118 0.16 -6.92 -11.29
N VAL A 119 0.08 -8.23 -11.51
CA VAL A 119 -1.14 -9.01 -11.30
C VAL A 119 -1.54 -9.04 -9.81
N PHE A 120 -0.57 -9.25 -8.90
CA PHE A 120 -0.84 -9.28 -7.47
C PHE A 120 -1.26 -7.93 -6.90
N SER A 121 -0.78 -6.81 -7.47
CA SER A 121 -1.25 -5.46 -7.12
C SER A 121 -2.71 -5.22 -7.48
N VAL A 122 -3.24 -5.88 -8.52
CA VAL A 122 -4.64 -5.74 -8.91
C VAL A 122 -5.53 -6.67 -8.07
N LEU A 123 -5.10 -7.91 -7.84
CA LEU A 123 -5.88 -8.90 -7.09
C LEU A 123 -5.92 -8.64 -5.58
N PHE A 124 -4.80 -8.20 -4.98
CA PHE A 124 -4.67 -8.04 -3.52
C PHE A 124 -4.51 -6.59 -3.07
N THR A 125 -4.52 -5.63 -4.01
CA THR A 125 -4.50 -4.17 -3.83
C THR A 125 -3.72 -3.71 -2.59
N PHE A 126 -4.41 -3.43 -1.48
CA PHE A 126 -3.82 -2.93 -0.24
C PHE A 126 -2.84 -3.92 0.43
N TYR A 127 -3.14 -5.21 0.45
CA TYR A 127 -2.27 -6.23 1.05
C TYR A 127 -0.96 -6.40 0.30
N HIS A 128 -1.02 -6.33 -1.04
CA HIS A 128 0.18 -6.42 -1.85
C HIS A 128 1.07 -5.19 -1.68
N ILE A 129 0.48 -3.99 -1.53
CA ILE A 129 1.24 -2.78 -1.18
C ILE A 129 1.90 -2.93 0.18
N ASN A 130 1.19 -3.41 1.20
CA ASN A 130 1.77 -3.64 2.52
C ASN A 130 2.91 -4.66 2.48
N TYR A 131 2.74 -5.74 1.71
CA TYR A 131 3.80 -6.72 1.46
C TYR A 131 5.00 -6.08 0.76
N CYS A 132 4.78 -5.24 -0.26
CA CYS A 132 5.86 -4.54 -0.96
C CYS A 132 6.66 -3.65 0.00
N ILE A 133 5.99 -2.84 0.83
CA ILE A 133 6.65 -2.01 1.84
C ILE A 133 7.52 -2.86 2.79
N ASN A 134 6.98 -3.99 3.26
CA ASN A 134 7.71 -4.92 4.13
C ASN A 134 8.88 -5.62 3.42
N ALA A 135 8.72 -5.97 2.14
CA ALA A 135 9.77 -6.58 1.32
C ALA A 135 10.92 -5.58 1.07
N LEU A 136 10.61 -4.31 0.78
CA LEU A 136 11.59 -3.24 0.64
C LEU A 136 12.48 -3.11 1.88
N ALA A 137 11.89 -3.11 3.08
CA ALA A 137 12.66 -3.05 4.32
C ALA A 137 13.52 -4.31 4.55
N ARG A 138 13.01 -5.49 4.17
CA ARG A 138 13.75 -6.76 4.28
C ARG A 138 14.95 -6.82 3.35
N ASP A 139 14.79 -6.36 2.11
CA ASP A 139 15.85 -6.37 1.10
C ASP A 139 16.99 -5.40 1.46
N LYS A 140 16.64 -4.23 2.02
CA LYS A 140 17.64 -3.30 2.59
C LYS A 140 18.46 -3.95 3.70
N ASN A 141 17.81 -4.54 4.70
CA ASN A 141 18.50 -5.18 5.83
C ASN A 141 19.39 -6.35 5.38
N LYS A 142 18.98 -7.09 4.34
CA LYS A 142 19.77 -8.17 3.75
C LYS A 142 21.02 -7.63 3.04
N ASN A 143 20.89 -6.53 2.30
CA ASN A 143 22.02 -5.88 1.63
C ASN A 143 23.00 -5.23 2.62
N GLU A 144 22.50 -4.57 3.68
CA GLU A 144 23.33 -3.99 4.73
C GLU A 144 24.09 -5.07 5.52
N ARG A 145 23.51 -6.25 5.76
CA ARG A 145 24.21 -7.38 6.38
C ARG A 145 25.24 -8.06 5.48
N LYS A 146 25.05 -8.05 4.16
CA LYS A 146 26.02 -8.62 3.22
C LYS A 146 27.25 -7.74 3.04
N LYS A 147 27.11 -6.42 3.17
CA LYS A 147 28.21 -5.46 3.01
C LYS A 147 29.44 -5.73 3.90
N PRO A 148 29.31 -5.95 5.22
CA PRO A 148 30.47 -6.26 6.07
C PRO A 148 31.07 -7.64 5.82
N LEU A 149 30.28 -8.61 5.35
CA LEU A 149 30.79 -9.95 5.00
C LEU A 149 31.66 -9.92 3.75
N ILE A 150 31.33 -9.06 2.79
CA ILE A 150 32.12 -8.89 1.56
C ILE A 150 33.44 -8.19 1.90
N ASP A 151 33.45 -7.12 2.70
CA ASP A 151 34.69 -6.46 3.15
C ASP A 151 35.63 -7.46 3.85
N SER A 152 35.11 -8.26 4.79
CA SER A 152 35.93 -9.24 5.51
C SER A 152 36.48 -10.38 4.63
N SER A 153 35.85 -10.64 3.48
CA SER A 153 36.31 -11.66 2.52
C SER A 153 37.26 -11.12 1.46
N VAL A 154 37.36 -9.80 1.33
CA VAL A 154 38.30 -9.12 0.42
C VAL A 154 39.61 -8.78 1.14
N GLU A 155 39.57 -8.63 2.46
CA GLU A 155 40.74 -8.39 3.31
C GLU A 155 41.46 -9.68 3.80
N ALA A 156 40.92 -10.87 3.51
CA ALA A 156 41.48 -12.18 3.89
C ALA A 156 42.11 -12.91 2.68
#